data_AF-A0A933JHI5-F1
#
_entry.id   AF-A0A933JHI5-F1
#
_cell.length_a   1.000
_cell.length_b   1.000
_cell.length_c   1.000
_cell.angle_alpha   90.00
_cell.angle_beta   90.00
_cell.angle_gamma   90.00
#
_symmetry.space_group_name_H-M   'P 1'
#
loop_
_entity.id
_entity.type
_entity.pdbx_description
1 polymer ?
#
loop_
_entity_poly.entity_id
_entity_poly.type
_entity_poly.pdbx_seq_one_letter_code
_entity_poly.pdbx_strand_id
1 'polypeptide(L)'
;MSRLGATCWVLACLVACAPAEPRCDGCAQPDAGPEDVISLDGGDECPSPVPGNRAPEFEGLEEALADQDGVTLRWLPARDETPASDMRYRVSSSTTTAEAATTLVELVGDLSHRVTGIEPGIPTRFWVHAIDDLGVADCNQVSRSATVLGEPACVDFDTQIASIFRRRCTGCHEGESAQRSLRLGSYAGVIWGGDSGAAVAACRPADSLLLRKVSEDRPPVGGRMPQAATPLTPFQLELIERWIVEGAKLVCEEVDPCHDSRPPEFDGLELATRTSSTARLCWTAAIDDRTPTTRMVYEIFEAAAPGAQEFQNPRAQTRPGVTCAELHVEARDSRCWVVRAEDLAGNSDENQIERCVEE
;
A
#
# COMPACT_ATOMS: atom_id res chain seq x y z
N MET A 1 45.00 29.63 31.85
CA MET A 1 44.90 30.65 32.92
C MET A 1 43.43 31.06 33.03
N SER A 2 42.84 30.92 34.23
CA SER A 2 41.64 31.61 34.76
C SER A 2 40.29 31.31 34.06
N ARG A 3 39.40 30.51 34.67
CA ARG A 3 38.43 30.78 35.77
C ARG A 3 37.08 31.34 35.29
N LEU A 4 36.01 30.56 35.56
CA LEU A 4 34.67 30.89 36.10
C LEU A 4 33.82 31.95 35.36
N GLY A 5 32.49 31.84 35.21
CA GLY A 5 31.52 30.95 35.86
C GLY A 5 30.12 31.09 35.25
N ALA A 6 29.26 30.14 35.63
CA ALA A 6 27.84 30.07 35.30
C ALA A 6 27.03 31.08 36.12
N THR A 7 25.92 31.57 35.55
CA THR A 7 24.90 32.32 36.30
C THR A 7 23.54 31.64 36.12
N CYS A 8 23.04 31.11 37.23
CA CYS A 8 21.73 30.53 37.44
C CYS A 8 20.78 31.63 37.93
N TRP A 9 19.56 31.69 37.42
CA TRP A 9 18.49 32.52 37.99
C TRP A 9 17.57 31.64 38.84
N VAL A 10 17.59 31.92 40.15
CA VAL A 10 16.63 31.43 41.15
C VAL A 10 15.85 32.66 41.62
N LEU A 11 14.51 32.59 41.62
CA LEU A 11 13.68 33.49 42.41
C LEU A 11 12.70 32.66 43.25
N ALA A 12 12.97 32.61 44.55
CA ALA A 12 12.07 32.34 45.66
C ALA A 12 12.32 33.53 46.63
N CYS A 13 11.43 34.10 47.45
CA CYS A 13 10.30 33.62 48.24
C CYS A 13 9.55 34.90 48.72
N LEU A 14 8.26 34.82 49.09
CA LEU A 14 7.83 35.06 50.48
C LEU A 14 6.31 34.89 50.67
N VAL A 15 6.02 34.24 51.79
CA VAL A 15 4.75 33.77 52.38
C VAL A 15 4.10 34.88 53.22
N ALA A 16 2.76 34.94 53.31
CA ALA A 16 2.02 34.93 54.60
C ALA A 16 0.47 35.09 54.49
N CYS A 17 -0.20 34.10 55.11
CA CYS A 17 -1.39 34.12 55.98
C CYS A 17 -2.83 34.35 55.45
N ALA A 18 -3.67 33.38 55.85
CA ALA A 18 -5.11 33.21 55.67
C ALA A 18 -5.99 34.11 56.59
N PRO A 19 -7.34 34.06 56.50
CA PRO A 19 -8.08 33.03 57.26
C PRO A 19 -9.41 32.48 56.65
N ALA A 20 -9.77 31.29 57.15
CA ALA A 20 -11.10 30.75 57.49
C ALA A 20 -12.10 30.23 56.40
N GLU A 21 -12.48 28.96 56.56
CA GLU A 21 -13.55 28.18 55.90
C GLU A 21 -14.98 28.55 56.40
N PRO A 22 -16.09 28.00 55.82
CA PRO A 22 -16.48 26.62 56.14
C PRO A 22 -17.06 25.76 54.99
N ARG A 23 -16.66 24.47 55.03
CA ARG A 23 -17.48 23.24 54.82
C ARG A 23 -18.09 22.94 53.45
N CYS A 24 -17.52 21.92 52.79
CA CYS A 24 -18.30 20.81 52.23
C CYS A 24 -17.70 19.48 52.74
N ASP A 25 -18.51 18.74 53.50
CA ASP A 25 -18.21 17.42 54.03
C ASP A 25 -18.11 16.37 52.90
N GLY A 26 -17.14 15.46 53.01
CA GLY A 26 -17.27 14.09 52.51
C GLY A 26 -16.43 13.69 51.30
N CYS A 27 -15.10 13.60 51.46
CA CYS A 27 -14.30 12.63 50.70
C CYS A 27 -13.74 11.60 51.68
N ALA A 28 -14.18 10.35 51.56
CA ALA A 28 -13.51 9.19 52.13
C ALA A 28 -13.11 8.28 50.96
N GLN A 29 -11.80 8.07 50.77
CA GLN A 29 -11.29 6.90 50.06
C GLN A 29 -11.46 5.67 50.95
N PRO A 30 -11.49 4.46 50.37
CA PRO A 30 -10.32 3.60 50.57
C PRO A 30 -9.93 2.70 49.39
N ASP A 31 -8.61 2.52 49.28
CA ASP A 31 -7.82 1.30 49.12
C ASP A 31 -8.31 0.09 48.30
N ALA A 32 -7.38 -0.38 47.46
CA ALA A 32 -7.38 -1.68 46.81
C ALA A 32 -7.01 -2.82 47.79
N GLY A 33 -7.78 -3.91 47.76
CA GLY A 33 -7.53 -5.19 48.44
C GLY A 33 -8.75 -6.13 48.30
N PRO A 34 -8.59 -7.46 48.34
CA PRO A 34 -9.17 -8.36 47.34
C PRO A 34 -10.45 -9.10 47.76
N GLU A 35 -11.17 -9.60 46.74
CA GLU A 35 -12.24 -10.59 46.79
C GLU A 35 -13.56 -10.20 47.48
N ASP A 36 -14.37 -9.38 46.81
CA ASP A 36 -15.82 -9.49 46.94
C ASP A 36 -16.35 -10.24 45.71
N VAL A 37 -16.49 -11.55 45.90
CA VAL A 37 -17.32 -12.41 45.07
C VAL A 37 -18.74 -11.87 45.19
N ILE A 38 -19.19 -11.07 44.22
CA ILE A 38 -20.62 -10.82 44.04
C ILE A 38 -21.23 -12.18 43.67
N SER A 39 -21.83 -12.83 44.66
CA SER A 39 -22.71 -13.97 44.45
C SER A 39 -23.89 -13.46 43.61
N LEU A 40 -23.80 -13.65 42.29
CA LEU A 40 -24.93 -13.54 41.38
C LEU A 40 -25.78 -14.81 41.53
N ASP A 41 -26.34 -15.01 42.71
CA ASP A 41 -27.44 -15.95 42.89
C ASP A 41 -28.71 -15.27 42.36
N GLY A 42 -28.89 -15.36 41.05
CA GLY A 42 -30.02 -14.81 40.32
C GLY A 42 -29.77 -14.91 38.82
N GLY A 43 -30.09 -16.06 38.23
CA GLY A 43 -30.16 -16.19 36.78
C GLY A 43 -31.22 -15.22 36.26
N ASP A 44 -30.79 -14.16 35.58
CA ASP A 44 -31.66 -13.28 34.82
C ASP A 44 -32.26 -14.09 33.65
N GLU A 45 -33.39 -14.75 33.89
CA GLU A 45 -34.18 -15.39 32.84
C GLU A 45 -34.56 -14.33 31.79
N CYS A 46 -34.23 -14.59 30.51
CA CYS A 46 -34.64 -13.73 29.42
C CYS A 46 -36.16 -13.51 29.46
N PRO A 47 -36.65 -12.27 29.46
CA PRO A 47 -38.08 -12.00 29.56
C PRO A 47 -38.82 -12.57 28.35
N SER A 48 -39.60 -13.63 28.56
CA SER A 48 -40.41 -14.23 27.51
C SER A 48 -41.74 -13.48 27.38
N PRO A 49 -42.11 -12.98 26.19
CA PRO A 49 -43.40 -12.33 25.97
C PRO A 49 -44.58 -13.32 25.95
N VAL A 50 -44.30 -14.64 25.95
CA VAL A 50 -45.31 -15.70 25.87
C VAL A 50 -45.33 -16.49 27.19
N PRO A 51 -46.45 -16.50 27.95
CA PRO A 51 -46.56 -17.27 29.18
C PRO A 51 -46.33 -18.76 28.92
N GLY A 52 -45.26 -19.31 29.52
CA GLY A 52 -44.92 -20.74 29.42
C GLY A 52 -43.90 -21.10 28.33
N ASN A 53 -43.48 -20.17 27.47
CA ASN A 53 -42.38 -20.39 26.52
C ASN A 53 -41.06 -19.88 27.10
N ARG A 54 -39.99 -20.67 27.03
CA ARG A 54 -38.64 -20.23 27.44
C ARG A 54 -37.85 -19.84 26.20
N ALA A 55 -37.07 -18.77 26.30
CA ALA A 55 -36.15 -18.43 25.21
C ALA A 55 -35.05 -19.50 25.09
N PRO A 56 -34.48 -19.70 23.87
CA PRO A 56 -33.34 -20.60 23.69
C PRO A 56 -32.18 -20.27 24.63
N GLU A 57 -31.53 -21.29 25.19
CA GLU A 57 -30.28 -21.11 25.92
C GLU A 57 -29.12 -21.09 24.92
N PHE A 58 -28.48 -19.93 24.76
CA PHE A 58 -27.44 -19.73 23.76
C PHE A 58 -26.27 -18.91 24.32
N GLU A 59 -25.05 -19.45 24.18
CA GLU A 59 -23.81 -18.80 24.63
C GLU A 59 -23.38 -17.63 23.72
N GLY A 60 -24.06 -17.44 22.59
CA GLY A 60 -23.75 -16.40 21.62
C GLY A 60 -22.62 -16.75 20.66
N LEU A 61 -22.02 -15.70 20.10
CA LEU A 61 -20.97 -15.80 19.09
C LEU A 61 -19.63 -16.26 19.70
N GLU A 62 -19.07 -17.34 19.16
CA GLU A 62 -17.81 -17.91 19.65
C GLU A 62 -16.60 -17.20 19.03
N GLU A 63 -16.56 -17.13 17.70
CA GLU A 63 -15.43 -16.59 16.93
C GLU A 63 -15.87 -15.55 15.90
N ALA A 64 -15.04 -14.53 15.68
CA ALA A 64 -15.09 -13.64 14.53
C ALA A 64 -13.69 -13.50 13.94
N LEU A 65 -13.43 -14.20 12.84
CA LEU A 65 -12.12 -14.29 12.20
C LEU A 65 -12.13 -13.41 10.94
N ALA A 66 -11.42 -12.27 10.99
CA ALA A 66 -11.24 -11.40 9.84
C ALA A 66 -10.15 -11.93 8.90
N ASP A 67 -10.37 -11.73 7.60
CA ASP A 67 -9.34 -11.79 6.57
C ASP A 67 -9.40 -10.49 5.72
N GLN A 68 -8.87 -10.54 4.50
CA GLN A 68 -8.71 -9.36 3.64
C GLN A 68 -10.04 -8.81 3.09
N ASP A 69 -11.07 -9.65 2.97
CA ASP A 69 -12.32 -9.33 2.27
C ASP A 69 -13.58 -9.61 3.10
N GLY A 70 -13.45 -10.18 4.29
CA GLY A 70 -14.59 -10.44 5.14
C GLY A 70 -14.28 -10.94 6.54
N VAL A 71 -15.33 -11.35 7.22
CA VAL A 71 -15.29 -11.91 8.57
C VAL A 71 -16.06 -13.23 8.58
N THR A 72 -15.40 -14.29 9.05
CA THR A 72 -16.03 -15.58 9.29
C THR A 72 -16.46 -15.67 10.74
N LEU A 73 -17.77 -15.79 10.95
CA LEU A 73 -18.43 -15.93 12.25
C LEU A 73 -18.71 -17.41 12.54
N ARG A 74 -18.53 -17.84 13.78
CA ARG A 74 -18.83 -19.22 14.22
C ARG A 74 -19.45 -19.22 15.62
N TRP A 75 -20.37 -20.14 15.85
CA TRP A 75 -21.04 -20.34 17.13
C TRP A 75 -21.41 -21.81 17.35
N LEU A 76 -21.67 -22.16 18.61
CA LEU A 76 -22.17 -23.48 18.98
C LEU A 76 -23.70 -23.52 18.90
N PRO A 77 -24.34 -24.69 18.75
CA PRO A 77 -25.81 -24.77 18.73
C PRO A 77 -26.45 -24.25 20.02
N ALA A 78 -27.54 -23.50 19.90
CA ALA A 78 -28.42 -23.18 21.02
C ALA A 78 -29.13 -24.44 21.54
N ARG A 79 -29.44 -24.44 22.84
CA ARG A 79 -30.23 -25.50 23.50
C ARG A 79 -31.66 -25.01 23.69
N ASP A 80 -32.61 -25.74 23.11
CA ASP A 80 -34.03 -25.43 23.19
C ASP A 80 -34.88 -26.69 22.89
N GLU A 81 -36.20 -26.60 23.06
CA GLU A 81 -37.14 -27.62 22.56
C GLU A 81 -37.30 -27.60 21.03
N THR A 82 -37.02 -26.45 20.40
CA THR A 82 -36.92 -26.33 18.94
C THR A 82 -35.80 -27.22 18.39
N PRO A 83 -36.07 -28.08 17.40
CA PRO A 83 -35.03 -28.86 16.74
C PRO A 83 -33.91 -27.97 16.19
N ALA A 84 -32.66 -28.43 16.28
CA ALA A 84 -31.52 -27.66 15.80
C ALA A 84 -31.60 -27.32 14.29
N SER A 85 -32.34 -28.11 13.49
CA SER A 85 -32.59 -27.84 12.07
C SER A 85 -33.54 -26.67 11.83
N ASP A 86 -34.34 -26.30 12.83
CA ASP A 86 -35.41 -25.31 12.73
C ASP A 86 -35.06 -24.04 13.53
N MET A 87 -34.03 -24.13 14.38
CA MET A 87 -33.45 -23.01 15.11
C MET A 87 -32.92 -21.94 14.15
N ARG A 88 -33.36 -20.70 14.34
CA ARG A 88 -32.91 -19.57 13.53
C ARG A 88 -31.81 -18.80 14.24
N TYR A 89 -30.83 -18.32 13.51
CA TYR A 89 -29.76 -17.46 14.02
C TYR A 89 -29.76 -16.13 13.30
N ARG A 90 -30.03 -15.04 14.05
CA ARG A 90 -29.95 -13.67 13.55
C ARG A 90 -28.55 -13.14 13.78
N VAL A 91 -27.86 -12.79 12.70
CA VAL A 91 -26.56 -12.13 12.73
C VAL A 91 -26.77 -10.63 12.57
N SER A 92 -26.24 -9.85 13.51
CA SER A 92 -26.29 -8.39 13.48
C SER A 92 -24.91 -7.78 13.65
N SER A 93 -24.70 -6.57 13.14
CA SER A 93 -23.43 -5.85 13.28
C SER A 93 -23.60 -4.36 13.57
N SER A 94 -22.59 -3.76 14.16
CA SER A 94 -22.52 -2.32 14.43
C SER A 94 -21.07 -1.85 14.52
N THR A 95 -20.81 -0.62 14.09
CA THR A 95 -19.53 0.08 14.25
C THR A 95 -19.53 1.02 15.47
N THR A 96 -20.67 1.21 16.15
CA THR A 96 -20.80 2.18 17.25
C THR A 96 -21.20 1.49 18.57
N THR A 97 -22.44 1.02 18.70
CA THR A 97 -22.98 0.40 19.91
C THR A 97 -23.98 -0.73 19.59
N ALA A 98 -24.31 -1.57 20.59
CA ALA A 98 -25.24 -2.68 20.45
C ALA A 98 -26.67 -2.23 20.09
N GLU A 99 -27.13 -1.10 20.63
CA GLU A 99 -28.47 -0.55 20.38
C GLU A 99 -28.68 -0.09 18.93
N ALA A 100 -27.59 0.16 18.20
CA ALA A 100 -27.59 0.58 16.80
C ALA A 100 -27.27 -0.57 15.83
N ALA A 101 -27.29 -1.83 16.28
CA ALA A 101 -26.93 -2.96 15.45
C ALA A 101 -27.95 -3.22 14.34
N THR A 102 -27.45 -3.34 13.11
CA THR A 102 -28.25 -3.67 11.92
C THR A 102 -28.21 -5.17 11.69
N THR A 103 -29.37 -5.79 11.47
CA THR A 103 -29.47 -7.19 11.05
C THR A 103 -28.86 -7.36 9.66
N LEU A 104 -27.91 -8.29 9.56
CA LEU A 104 -27.25 -8.64 8.30
C LEU A 104 -27.95 -9.80 7.61
N VAL A 105 -28.26 -10.86 8.37
CA VAL A 105 -28.86 -12.09 7.86
C VAL A 105 -29.57 -12.85 8.98
N GLU A 106 -30.59 -13.62 8.62
CA GLU A 106 -31.15 -14.68 9.47
C GLU A 106 -30.94 -16.03 8.77
N LEU A 107 -30.41 -17.00 9.51
CA LEU A 107 -30.00 -18.31 9.02
C LEU A 107 -30.78 -19.40 9.75
N VAL A 108 -30.89 -20.59 9.16
CA VAL A 108 -31.68 -21.70 9.74
C VAL A 108 -30.77 -22.91 9.90
N GLY A 109 -30.49 -23.30 11.15
CA GLY A 109 -29.62 -24.43 11.49
C GLY A 109 -28.12 -24.23 11.20
N ASP A 110 -27.72 -23.13 10.55
CA ASP A 110 -26.31 -22.80 10.34
C ASP A 110 -25.58 -22.49 11.66
N LEU A 111 -24.31 -22.89 11.73
CA LEU A 111 -23.41 -22.63 12.88
C LEU A 111 -22.21 -21.75 12.50
N SER A 112 -22.20 -21.26 11.25
CA SER A 112 -21.18 -20.34 10.77
C SER A 112 -21.72 -19.49 9.63
N HIS A 113 -21.20 -18.28 9.50
CA HIS A 113 -21.54 -17.40 8.40
C HIS A 113 -20.37 -16.51 8.02
N ARG A 114 -20.18 -16.27 6.72
CA ARG A 114 -19.19 -15.34 6.21
C ARG A 114 -19.87 -14.03 5.83
N VAL A 115 -19.48 -12.96 6.50
CA VAL A 115 -19.92 -11.59 6.20
C VAL A 115 -18.88 -10.94 5.29
N THR A 116 -19.32 -10.43 4.15
CA THR A 116 -18.50 -9.66 3.19
C THR A 116 -18.99 -8.21 3.11
N GLY A 117 -18.22 -7.32 2.48
CA GLY A 117 -18.59 -5.91 2.33
C GLY A 117 -18.48 -5.09 3.62
N ILE A 118 -17.67 -5.57 4.57
CA ILE A 118 -17.31 -4.80 5.78
C ILE A 118 -16.28 -3.75 5.39
N GLU A 119 -16.49 -2.52 5.83
CA GLU A 119 -15.55 -1.42 5.59
C GLU A 119 -14.19 -1.71 6.24
N PRO A 120 -13.09 -1.74 5.47
CA PRO A 120 -11.76 -1.98 6.00
C PRO A 120 -11.32 -0.96 7.05
N GLY A 121 -10.52 -1.39 8.02
CA GLY A 121 -9.93 -0.53 9.04
C GLY A 121 -10.90 -0.07 10.14
N ILE A 122 -12.21 -0.32 10.01
CA ILE A 122 -13.20 -0.01 11.04
C ILE A 122 -13.49 -1.25 11.89
N PRO A 123 -13.20 -1.23 13.21
CA PRO A 123 -13.59 -2.30 14.11
C PRO A 123 -15.10 -2.48 14.10
N THR A 124 -15.56 -3.61 13.56
CA THR A 124 -16.98 -3.95 13.49
C THR A 124 -17.28 -4.99 14.54
N ARG A 125 -18.35 -4.79 15.31
CA ARG A 125 -18.82 -5.74 16.32
C ARG A 125 -19.97 -6.55 15.77
N PHE A 126 -19.97 -7.84 16.06
CA PHE A 126 -20.97 -8.81 15.63
C PHE A 126 -21.65 -9.46 16.82
N TRP A 127 -22.94 -9.72 16.66
CA TRP A 127 -23.78 -10.49 17.59
C TRP A 127 -24.49 -11.58 16.82
N VAL A 128 -24.78 -12.67 17.52
CA VAL A 128 -25.68 -13.72 17.04
C VAL A 128 -26.71 -13.94 18.13
N HIS A 129 -27.99 -14.00 17.74
CA HIS A 129 -29.08 -14.41 18.63
C HIS A 129 -29.80 -15.61 18.01
N ALA A 130 -30.03 -16.63 18.82
CA ALA A 130 -30.87 -17.78 18.52
C ALA A 130 -32.35 -17.41 18.69
N ILE A 131 -33.18 -17.87 17.78
CA ILE A 131 -34.61 -17.59 17.72
C ILE A 131 -35.32 -18.93 17.49
N ASP A 132 -36.20 -19.29 18.44
CA ASP A 132 -36.99 -20.52 18.37
C ASP A 132 -38.01 -20.49 17.20
N ASP A 133 -38.70 -21.61 16.99
CA ASP A 133 -39.72 -21.71 15.94
C ASP A 133 -40.91 -20.76 16.18
N LEU A 134 -41.18 -20.40 17.43
CA LEU A 134 -42.21 -19.44 17.87
C LEU A 134 -41.80 -17.96 17.71
N GLY A 135 -40.54 -17.68 17.36
CA GLY A 135 -40.03 -16.32 17.14
C GLY A 135 -39.49 -15.63 18.40
N VAL A 136 -39.34 -16.33 19.52
CA VAL A 136 -38.69 -15.82 20.74
C VAL A 136 -37.18 -15.92 20.58
N ALA A 137 -36.52 -14.78 20.71
CA ALA A 137 -35.07 -14.67 20.70
C ALA A 137 -34.49 -14.83 22.10
N ASP A 138 -33.28 -15.39 22.18
CA ASP A 138 -32.47 -15.32 23.39
C ASP A 138 -32.01 -13.88 23.68
N CYS A 139 -31.45 -13.65 24.87
CA CYS A 139 -31.03 -12.31 25.34
C CYS A 139 -29.52 -12.17 25.57
N ASN A 140 -28.70 -13.10 25.07
CA ASN A 140 -27.25 -13.04 25.20
C ASN A 140 -26.71 -11.69 24.72
N GLN A 141 -25.71 -11.17 25.42
CA GLN A 141 -25.04 -9.92 25.05
C GLN A 141 -23.63 -10.17 24.48
N VAL A 142 -23.34 -11.43 24.13
CA VAL A 142 -22.01 -11.85 23.70
C VAL A 142 -21.75 -11.30 22.31
N SER A 143 -20.64 -10.60 22.18
CA SER A 143 -20.19 -10.05 20.91
C SER A 143 -18.72 -10.33 20.67
N ARG A 144 -18.34 -10.28 19.40
CA ARG A 144 -16.95 -10.32 18.96
C ARG A 144 -16.68 -9.15 18.03
N SER A 145 -15.50 -8.57 18.14
CA SER A 145 -15.04 -7.51 17.24
C SER A 145 -14.03 -8.07 16.27
N ALA A 146 -14.18 -7.69 15.01
CA ALA A 146 -13.26 -8.02 13.93
C ALA A 146 -13.03 -6.76 13.09
N THR A 147 -11.80 -6.58 12.62
CA THR A 147 -11.42 -5.49 11.70
C THR A 147 -10.93 -6.13 10.43
N VAL A 148 -11.64 -5.90 9.32
CA VAL A 148 -11.16 -6.30 7.99
C VAL A 148 -9.99 -5.39 7.65
N LEU A 149 -8.86 -5.97 7.26
CA LEU A 149 -7.66 -5.18 6.92
C LEU A 149 -7.81 -4.45 5.59
N GLY A 150 -8.69 -4.97 4.71
CA GLY A 150 -8.81 -4.55 3.32
C GLY A 150 -7.70 -5.12 2.47
N GLU A 151 -7.96 -5.28 1.17
CA GLU A 151 -6.88 -5.31 0.20
C GLU A 151 -6.12 -3.97 0.29
N PRO A 152 -4.78 -3.97 0.41
CA PRO A 152 -4.04 -2.71 0.44
C PRO A 152 -4.34 -1.93 -0.85
N ALA A 153 -4.57 -0.62 -0.72
CA ALA A 153 -4.96 0.25 -1.84
C ALA A 153 -3.96 0.18 -3.02
N CYS A 154 -2.69 -0.05 -2.71
CA CYS A 154 -1.61 -0.32 -3.65
C CYS A 154 -0.61 -1.32 -3.07
N VAL A 155 0.27 -1.83 -3.93
CA VAL A 155 1.36 -2.72 -3.57
C VAL A 155 2.55 -1.92 -3.03
N ASP A 156 2.94 -2.21 -1.79
CA ASP A 156 4.10 -1.61 -1.15
C ASP A 156 5.39 -2.36 -1.50
N PHE A 157 6.43 -1.61 -1.89
CA PHE A 157 7.66 -2.23 -2.34
C PHE A 157 8.39 -2.95 -1.21
N ASP A 158 8.56 -2.34 -0.03
CA ASP A 158 9.43 -2.92 1.00
C ASP A 158 8.82 -4.17 1.65
N THR A 159 7.50 -4.13 1.90
CA THR A 159 6.80 -5.23 2.59
C THR A 159 6.44 -6.37 1.64
N GLN A 160 6.05 -6.09 0.39
CA GLN A 160 5.54 -7.10 -0.54
C GLN A 160 6.58 -7.48 -1.60
N ILE A 161 7.11 -6.51 -2.35
CA ILE A 161 8.00 -6.80 -3.51
C ILE A 161 9.41 -7.17 -3.08
N ALA A 162 10.03 -6.41 -2.18
CA ALA A 162 11.38 -6.64 -1.71
C ALA A 162 11.49 -8.00 -0.98
N SER A 163 10.43 -8.44 -0.30
CA SER A 163 10.36 -9.78 0.30
C SER A 163 10.49 -10.89 -0.76
N ILE A 164 9.84 -10.73 -1.92
CA ILE A 164 9.96 -11.67 -3.05
C ILE A 164 11.40 -11.65 -3.58
N PHE A 165 11.95 -10.47 -3.86
CA PHE A 165 13.30 -10.33 -4.43
C PHE A 165 14.40 -10.86 -3.50
N ARG A 166 14.34 -10.52 -2.20
CA ARG A 166 15.30 -11.02 -1.18
C ARG A 166 15.29 -12.54 -1.07
N ARG A 167 14.16 -13.20 -1.31
CA ARG A 167 14.05 -14.67 -1.21
C ARG A 167 14.39 -15.39 -2.50
N ARG A 168 14.20 -14.77 -3.66
CA ARG A 168 14.24 -15.45 -4.97
C ARG A 168 15.33 -14.94 -5.92
N CYS A 169 15.87 -13.76 -5.69
CA CYS A 169 16.67 -13.05 -6.70
C CYS A 169 18.05 -12.63 -6.19
N THR A 170 18.16 -12.19 -4.93
CA THR A 170 19.39 -11.58 -4.41
C THR A 170 20.58 -12.53 -4.33
N GLY A 171 20.37 -13.84 -4.33
CA GLY A 171 21.47 -14.82 -4.38
C GLY A 171 22.43 -14.62 -5.57
N CYS A 172 21.95 -14.05 -6.68
CA CYS A 172 22.78 -13.70 -7.86
C CYS A 172 22.74 -12.21 -8.22
N HIS A 173 21.74 -11.47 -7.77
CA HIS A 173 21.46 -10.08 -8.15
C HIS A 173 21.62 -9.12 -6.97
N GLU A 174 22.71 -9.23 -6.23
CA GLU A 174 23.03 -8.38 -5.07
C GLU A 174 24.53 -8.03 -5.02
N GLY A 175 24.85 -6.89 -4.42
CA GLY A 175 26.23 -6.45 -4.18
C GLY A 175 27.00 -6.04 -5.44
N GLU A 176 28.32 -6.01 -5.34
CA GLU A 176 29.22 -5.63 -6.45
C GLU A 176 29.36 -6.73 -7.50
N SER A 177 29.21 -8.00 -7.12
CA SER A 177 29.27 -9.15 -8.02
C SER A 177 27.92 -9.52 -8.64
N ALA A 178 26.93 -8.62 -8.56
CA ALA A 178 25.61 -8.84 -9.11
C ALA A 178 25.66 -9.16 -10.60
N GLN A 179 25.00 -10.24 -11.01
CA GLN A 179 25.00 -10.65 -12.40
C GLN A 179 24.37 -9.56 -13.29
N ARG A 180 25.06 -9.24 -14.39
CA ARG A 180 24.68 -8.18 -15.34
C ARG A 180 24.49 -6.81 -14.68
N SER A 181 25.21 -6.56 -13.59
CA SER A 181 25.13 -5.33 -12.79
C SER A 181 23.72 -5.03 -12.23
N LEU A 182 22.79 -6.00 -12.31
CA LEU A 182 21.40 -5.82 -11.88
C LEU A 182 21.29 -6.11 -10.38
N ARG A 183 20.90 -5.11 -9.59
CA ARG A 183 20.78 -5.21 -8.13
C ARG A 183 19.33 -5.18 -7.69
N LEU A 184 18.79 -6.32 -7.28
CA LEU A 184 17.38 -6.46 -6.85
C LEU A 184 17.19 -6.40 -5.33
N GLY A 185 18.28 -6.16 -4.57
CA GLY A 185 18.24 -6.03 -3.11
C GLY A 185 17.79 -4.66 -2.59
N SER A 186 17.61 -3.67 -3.47
CA SER A 186 17.17 -2.32 -3.11
C SER A 186 16.29 -1.72 -4.19
N TYR A 187 15.38 -0.82 -3.80
CA TYR A 187 14.52 -0.10 -4.74
C TYR A 187 15.31 0.62 -5.83
N ALA A 188 16.32 1.39 -5.44
CA ALA A 188 17.19 2.12 -6.37
C ALA A 188 17.84 1.18 -7.40
N GLY A 189 18.34 0.02 -6.96
CA GLY A 189 18.93 -0.97 -7.86
C GLY A 189 17.93 -1.57 -8.85
N VAL A 190 16.69 -1.86 -8.41
CA VAL A 190 15.63 -2.38 -9.27
C VAL A 190 15.28 -1.35 -10.35
N ILE A 191 15.09 -0.10 -9.95
CA ILE A 191 14.71 1.00 -10.85
C ILE A 191 15.86 1.41 -11.78
N TRP A 192 17.12 1.33 -11.33
CA TRP A 192 18.28 1.61 -12.20
C TRP A 192 18.50 0.55 -13.27
N GLY A 193 18.05 -0.68 -13.05
CA GLY A 193 18.28 -1.78 -13.98
C GLY A 193 19.73 -2.27 -14.00
N GLY A 194 20.13 -2.87 -15.11
CA GLY A 194 21.47 -3.45 -15.29
C GLY A 194 21.99 -3.28 -16.71
N ASP A 195 22.95 -4.13 -17.10
CA ASP A 195 23.61 -4.04 -18.41
C ASP A 195 22.64 -4.24 -19.60
N SER A 196 21.47 -4.85 -19.35
CA SER A 196 20.41 -5.04 -20.36
C SER A 196 19.40 -3.89 -20.42
N GLY A 197 19.67 -2.78 -19.74
CA GLY A 197 18.78 -1.62 -19.64
C GLY A 197 17.86 -1.68 -18.41
N ALA A 198 16.75 -0.94 -18.49
CA ALA A 198 15.76 -0.88 -17.43
C ALA A 198 15.18 -2.27 -17.14
N ALA A 199 15.15 -2.65 -15.87
CA ALA A 199 14.50 -3.89 -15.45
C ALA A 199 12.98 -3.69 -15.36
N VAL A 200 12.54 -2.51 -14.97
CA VAL A 200 11.13 -2.15 -14.79
C VAL A 200 10.83 -0.92 -15.61
N ALA A 201 9.79 -1.01 -16.44
CA ALA A 201 9.13 0.11 -17.09
C ALA A 201 7.86 0.41 -16.30
N ALA A 202 7.92 1.46 -15.46
CA ALA A 202 6.76 1.90 -14.67
C ALA A 202 5.54 2.12 -15.57
N CYS A 203 4.35 1.79 -15.08
CA CYS A 203 3.08 1.88 -15.82
C CYS A 203 2.96 0.93 -17.03
N ARG A 204 4.05 0.25 -17.44
CA ARG A 204 4.14 -0.57 -18.64
C ARG A 204 4.66 -1.97 -18.31
N PRO A 205 3.83 -2.83 -17.68
CA PRO A 205 4.26 -4.18 -17.29
C PRO A 205 4.73 -5.02 -18.49
N ALA A 206 4.10 -4.88 -19.65
CA ALA A 206 4.48 -5.58 -20.87
C ALA A 206 5.90 -5.22 -21.36
N ASP A 207 6.36 -4.00 -21.09
CA ASP A 207 7.69 -3.51 -21.48
C ASP A 207 8.75 -3.79 -20.41
N SER A 208 8.33 -4.25 -19.23
CA SER A 208 9.23 -4.51 -18.11
C SER A 208 10.00 -5.82 -18.30
N LEU A 209 11.29 -5.72 -18.59
CA LEU A 209 12.16 -6.87 -18.76
C LEU A 209 12.14 -7.83 -17.56
N LEU A 210 12.04 -7.30 -16.33
CA LEU A 210 11.93 -8.09 -15.11
C LEU A 210 10.71 -9.01 -15.14
N LEU A 211 9.54 -8.48 -15.46
CA LEU A 211 8.29 -9.27 -15.49
C LEU A 211 8.40 -10.35 -16.55
N ARG A 212 8.83 -9.98 -17.77
CA ARG A 212 9.05 -10.91 -18.88
C ARG A 212 10.02 -12.04 -18.52
N LYS A 213 11.13 -11.70 -17.84
CA LYS A 213 12.13 -12.67 -17.37
C LYS A 213 11.56 -13.69 -16.39
N VAL A 214 10.61 -13.30 -15.53
CA VAL A 214 10.06 -14.20 -14.50
C VAL A 214 8.81 -14.98 -14.94
N SER A 215 8.06 -14.45 -15.90
CA SER A 215 6.80 -15.04 -16.39
C SER A 215 6.94 -15.82 -17.69
N GLU A 216 7.78 -15.39 -18.64
CA GLU A 216 7.90 -16.02 -19.96
C GLU A 216 8.91 -17.18 -19.96
N ASP A 217 8.58 -18.31 -20.62
CA ASP A 217 9.51 -19.42 -20.83
C ASP A 217 10.68 -19.05 -21.76
N ARG A 218 10.43 -18.16 -22.71
CA ARG A 218 11.41 -17.67 -23.70
C ARG A 218 11.41 -16.14 -23.74
N PRO A 219 12.03 -15.48 -22.75
CA PRO A 219 12.10 -14.03 -22.69
C PRO A 219 12.97 -13.46 -23.83
N PRO A 220 12.87 -12.16 -24.13
CA PRO A 220 13.51 -11.53 -25.31
C PRO A 220 15.04 -11.54 -25.24
N VAL A 221 15.62 -11.62 -24.04
CA VAL A 221 17.07 -11.68 -23.84
C VAL A 221 17.40 -12.78 -22.85
N GLY A 222 18.33 -13.68 -23.20
CA GLY A 222 18.77 -14.78 -22.35
C GLY A 222 17.66 -15.79 -22.01
N GLY A 223 17.77 -16.46 -20.85
CA GLY A 223 16.77 -17.41 -20.36
C GLY A 223 15.85 -16.84 -19.28
N ARG A 224 14.79 -17.60 -18.96
CA ARG A 224 13.86 -17.36 -17.85
C ARG A 224 14.57 -17.35 -16.50
N MET A 225 14.06 -16.54 -15.58
CA MET A 225 14.45 -16.45 -14.17
C MET A 225 13.29 -16.91 -13.26
N PRO A 226 13.57 -17.40 -12.05
CA PRO A 226 14.89 -17.80 -11.54
C PRO A 226 15.50 -18.97 -12.33
N GLN A 227 16.82 -18.93 -12.57
CA GLN A 227 17.50 -20.01 -13.30
C GLN A 227 17.53 -21.30 -12.49
N ALA A 228 17.13 -22.41 -13.13
CA ALA A 228 17.17 -23.77 -12.55
C ALA A 228 16.51 -23.88 -11.15
N ALA A 229 15.57 -22.98 -10.85
CA ALA A 229 14.82 -22.96 -9.61
C ALA A 229 13.33 -22.87 -9.91
N THR A 230 12.51 -23.15 -8.89
CA THR A 230 11.05 -23.12 -9.02
C THR A 230 10.59 -21.73 -9.51
N PRO A 231 9.68 -21.67 -10.49
CA PRO A 231 8.94 -20.46 -10.84
C PRO A 231 8.44 -19.65 -9.64
N LEU A 232 8.23 -18.35 -9.82
CA LEU A 232 7.40 -17.58 -8.90
C LEU A 232 5.96 -18.13 -8.95
N THR A 233 5.23 -18.01 -7.85
CA THR A 233 3.81 -18.38 -7.82
C THR A 233 2.97 -17.36 -8.61
N PRO A 234 1.77 -17.73 -9.08
CA PRO A 234 0.86 -16.77 -9.73
C PRO A 234 0.64 -15.50 -8.91
N PHE A 235 0.41 -15.64 -7.60
CA PHE A 235 0.24 -14.51 -6.68
C PHE A 235 1.48 -13.59 -6.61
N GLN A 236 2.69 -14.15 -6.64
CA GLN A 236 3.91 -13.34 -6.64
C GLN A 236 4.10 -12.58 -7.96
N LEU A 237 3.73 -13.21 -9.08
CA LEU A 237 3.75 -12.55 -10.39
C LEU A 237 2.73 -11.41 -10.46
N GLU A 238 1.52 -11.66 -9.97
CA GLU A 238 0.45 -10.67 -9.87
C GLU A 238 0.86 -9.47 -9.02
N LEU A 239 1.49 -9.68 -7.85
CA LEU A 239 2.01 -8.59 -7.03
C LEU A 239 3.05 -7.75 -7.78
N ILE A 240 3.99 -8.37 -8.48
CA ILE A 240 5.01 -7.66 -9.26
C ILE A 240 4.36 -6.89 -10.41
N GLU A 241 3.44 -7.50 -11.14
CA GLU A 241 2.72 -6.88 -12.24
C GLU A 241 1.91 -5.67 -11.76
N ARG A 242 1.10 -5.85 -10.70
CA ARG A 242 0.30 -4.78 -10.09
C ARG A 242 1.17 -3.64 -9.60
N TRP A 243 2.29 -3.92 -8.91
CA TRP A 243 3.24 -2.89 -8.50
C TRP A 243 3.79 -2.09 -9.67
N ILE A 244 4.05 -2.73 -10.82
CA ILE A 244 4.51 -2.04 -12.03
C ILE A 244 3.39 -1.16 -12.61
N VAL A 245 2.17 -1.69 -12.68
CA VAL A 245 0.97 -0.95 -13.12
C VAL A 245 0.70 0.27 -12.24
N GLU A 246 1.05 0.22 -10.95
CA GLU A 246 0.90 1.35 -10.01
C GLU A 246 2.11 2.32 -10.03
N GLY A 247 2.98 2.20 -11.04
CA GLY A 247 4.10 3.12 -11.27
C GLY A 247 5.43 2.68 -10.62
N ALA A 248 5.53 1.43 -10.16
CA ALA A 248 6.73 0.85 -9.56
C ALA A 248 7.30 1.73 -8.43
N LYS A 249 6.44 2.20 -7.53
CA LYS A 249 6.80 3.16 -6.46
C LYS A 249 7.50 2.49 -5.29
N LEU A 250 8.28 3.27 -4.54
CA LEU A 250 8.90 2.80 -3.30
C LEU A 250 7.86 2.64 -2.19
N VAL A 251 6.91 3.57 -2.13
CA VAL A 251 5.86 3.62 -1.12
C VAL A 251 4.51 3.50 -1.81
N CYS A 252 3.59 2.80 -1.18
CA CYS A 252 2.20 2.77 -1.59
C CYS A 252 1.55 4.13 -1.28
N GLU A 253 1.30 4.91 -2.33
CA GLU A 253 0.59 6.20 -2.28
C GLU A 253 -0.58 6.18 -3.27
N GLU A 254 -1.73 6.70 -2.85
CA GLU A 254 -3.02 6.56 -3.57
C GLU A 254 -3.06 7.21 -4.97
N VAL A 255 -2.16 8.14 -5.28
CA VAL A 255 -2.20 8.85 -6.57
C VAL A 255 -1.62 7.97 -7.67
N ASP A 256 -2.44 7.32 -8.49
CA ASP A 256 -1.97 6.51 -9.61
C ASP A 256 -1.33 7.37 -10.73
N PRO A 257 0.00 7.33 -10.92
CA PRO A 257 0.66 8.11 -11.96
C PRO A 257 0.38 7.55 -13.36
N CYS A 258 -0.12 6.32 -13.48
CA CYS A 258 -0.25 5.60 -14.74
C CYS A 258 -1.57 5.89 -15.46
N HIS A 259 -2.53 6.52 -14.78
CA HIS A 259 -3.75 7.09 -15.37
C HIS A 259 -3.58 8.58 -15.74
N ASP A 260 -2.36 8.99 -16.07
CA ASP A 260 -2.11 10.30 -16.64
C ASP A 260 -2.23 10.23 -18.17
N SER A 261 -2.88 11.23 -18.76
CA SER A 261 -2.98 11.39 -20.20
C SER A 261 -2.48 12.76 -20.66
N ARG A 262 -1.96 13.59 -19.74
CA ARG A 262 -1.41 14.90 -20.06
C ARG A 262 0.09 14.74 -20.30
N PRO A 263 0.59 15.12 -21.49
CA PRO A 263 2.02 15.17 -21.72
C PRO A 263 2.71 16.22 -20.83
N PRO A 264 3.99 16.03 -20.50
CA PRO A 264 4.77 17.00 -19.74
C PRO A 264 4.96 18.30 -20.53
N GLU A 265 5.09 19.41 -19.80
CA GLU A 265 5.49 20.70 -20.36
C GLU A 265 7.02 20.81 -20.37
N PHE A 266 7.61 20.97 -21.56
CA PHE A 266 9.05 20.98 -21.74
C PHE A 266 9.52 22.04 -22.74
N ASP A 267 10.46 22.89 -22.32
CA ASP A 267 11.06 23.95 -23.15
C ASP A 267 12.02 23.42 -24.23
N GLY A 268 12.38 22.13 -24.16
CA GLY A 268 13.24 21.49 -25.14
C GLY A 268 14.74 21.61 -24.85
N LEU A 269 15.53 21.28 -25.88
CA LEU A 269 16.98 21.28 -25.80
C LEU A 269 17.54 22.70 -25.72
N GLU A 270 18.14 23.05 -24.58
CA GLU A 270 18.70 24.37 -24.33
C GLU A 270 20.09 24.52 -24.98
N LEU A 271 20.97 23.56 -24.72
CA LEU A 271 22.37 23.58 -25.13
C LEU A 271 22.78 22.29 -25.84
N ALA A 272 23.43 22.43 -27.00
CA ALA A 272 24.19 21.37 -27.65
C ALA A 272 25.63 21.85 -27.89
N THR A 273 26.59 21.11 -27.36
CA THR A 273 28.03 21.34 -27.60
C THR A 273 28.68 20.04 -28.02
N ARG A 274 29.77 20.13 -28.78
CA ARG A 274 30.42 18.95 -29.32
C ARG A 274 31.94 19.10 -29.32
N THR A 275 32.60 17.96 -29.11
CA THR A 275 34.02 17.73 -29.34
C THR A 275 34.19 16.77 -30.53
N SER A 276 35.42 16.38 -30.87
CA SER A 276 35.66 15.44 -31.97
C SER A 276 34.98 14.07 -31.81
N SER A 277 34.67 13.63 -30.58
CA SER A 277 34.11 12.30 -30.32
C SER A 277 32.87 12.28 -29.43
N THR A 278 32.48 13.41 -28.87
CA THR A 278 31.42 13.47 -27.85
C THR A 278 30.56 14.71 -28.01
N ALA A 279 29.24 14.53 -28.05
CA ALA A 279 28.25 15.60 -27.95
C ALA A 279 27.70 15.66 -26.52
N ARG A 280 27.61 16.87 -25.97
CA ARG A 280 26.99 17.15 -24.67
C ARG A 280 25.74 17.98 -24.90
N LEU A 281 24.62 17.44 -24.46
CA LEU A 281 23.27 17.98 -24.61
C LEU A 281 22.71 18.29 -23.23
N CYS A 282 22.19 19.49 -22.99
CA CYS A 282 21.64 19.88 -21.69
C CYS A 282 20.36 20.70 -21.84
N TRP A 283 19.47 20.58 -20.87
CA TRP A 283 18.17 21.25 -20.84
C TRP A 283 17.74 21.53 -19.39
N THR A 284 16.68 22.33 -19.23
CA THR A 284 15.98 22.50 -17.95
C THR A 284 14.95 21.39 -17.78
N ALA A 285 14.69 20.92 -16.55
CA ALA A 285 13.76 19.82 -16.34
C ALA A 285 12.33 20.19 -16.79
N ALA A 286 11.67 19.27 -17.50
CA ALA A 286 10.24 19.37 -17.81
C ALA A 286 9.41 19.32 -16.52
N ILE A 287 8.21 19.90 -16.57
CA ILE A 287 7.26 19.95 -15.47
C ILE A 287 6.00 19.21 -15.89
N ASP A 288 5.39 18.51 -14.94
CA ASP A 288 4.19 17.74 -15.16
C ASP A 288 3.30 17.78 -13.90
N ASP A 289 2.00 17.50 -14.05
CA ASP A 289 1.08 17.56 -12.91
C ASP A 289 1.15 16.36 -11.97
N ARG A 290 1.63 15.20 -12.46
CA ARG A 290 1.75 13.98 -11.64
C ARG A 290 3.17 13.46 -11.55
N THR A 291 3.96 13.61 -12.61
CA THR A 291 5.31 13.08 -12.69
C THR A 291 6.31 14.07 -12.06
N PRO A 292 6.94 13.72 -10.92
CA PRO A 292 7.98 14.57 -10.36
C PRO A 292 9.17 14.67 -11.32
N THR A 293 9.83 15.83 -11.36
CA THR A 293 10.98 16.08 -12.26
C THR A 293 12.11 15.05 -12.10
N THR A 294 12.29 14.49 -10.89
CA THR A 294 13.26 13.42 -10.59
C THR A 294 12.92 12.07 -11.23
N ARG A 295 11.72 11.93 -11.78
CA ARG A 295 11.20 10.72 -12.44
C ARG A 295 11.02 10.92 -13.95
N MET A 296 11.16 12.15 -14.44
CA MET A 296 11.04 12.48 -15.86
C MET A 296 12.15 11.83 -16.68
N VAL A 297 11.80 11.21 -17.80
CA VAL A 297 12.75 10.60 -18.73
C VAL A 297 12.81 11.43 -20.01
N TYR A 298 13.97 11.49 -20.66
CA TYR A 298 14.15 12.26 -21.88
C TYR A 298 14.64 11.38 -23.02
N GLU A 299 13.96 11.45 -24.15
CA GLU A 299 14.31 10.80 -25.39
C GLU A 299 15.07 11.76 -26.29
N ILE A 300 16.21 11.29 -26.81
CA ILE A 300 17.12 12.09 -27.63
C ILE A 300 17.04 11.57 -29.06
N PHE A 301 16.61 12.44 -29.96
CA PHE A 301 16.52 12.18 -31.38
C PHE A 301 17.68 12.86 -32.10
N GLU A 302 18.39 12.12 -32.95
CA GLU A 302 19.54 12.60 -33.72
C GLU A 302 19.20 12.58 -35.21
N ALA A 303 19.58 13.63 -35.92
CA ALA A 303 19.49 13.70 -37.37
C ALA A 303 20.79 14.23 -37.99
N ALA A 304 21.08 13.78 -39.21
CA ALA A 304 22.23 14.23 -39.99
C ALA A 304 22.01 15.58 -40.70
N ALA A 305 20.76 16.08 -40.72
CA ALA A 305 20.39 17.35 -41.33
C ALA A 305 19.32 18.05 -40.47
N PRO A 306 19.27 19.40 -40.50
CA PRO A 306 18.23 20.15 -39.81
C PRO A 306 16.82 19.73 -40.25
N GLY A 307 15.94 19.51 -39.28
CA GLY A 307 14.53 19.16 -39.49
C GLY A 307 14.29 17.71 -39.95
N ALA A 308 15.27 16.82 -39.84
CA ALA A 308 15.18 15.43 -40.30
C ALA A 308 15.05 14.39 -39.17
N GLN A 309 14.57 14.78 -37.97
CA GLN A 309 14.40 13.86 -36.84
C GLN A 309 13.24 12.88 -37.04
N GLU A 310 13.50 11.61 -36.73
CA GLU A 310 12.50 10.54 -36.70
C GLU A 310 12.07 10.25 -35.25
N PHE A 311 10.91 10.78 -34.84
CA PHE A 311 10.44 10.71 -33.45
C PHE A 311 9.93 9.34 -32.97
N GLN A 312 10.10 8.29 -33.78
CA GLN A 312 9.71 6.92 -33.41
C GLN A 312 10.91 6.08 -32.96
N ASN A 313 12.13 6.54 -33.22
CA ASN A 313 13.34 5.77 -32.96
C ASN A 313 14.39 6.67 -32.29
N PRO A 314 14.27 6.89 -30.97
CA PRO A 314 15.23 7.71 -30.25
C PRO A 314 16.62 7.09 -30.32
N ARG A 315 17.62 7.93 -30.51
CA ARG A 315 19.03 7.53 -30.51
C ARG A 315 19.46 7.00 -29.13
N ALA A 316 18.94 7.63 -28.08
CA ALA A 316 19.20 7.32 -26.69
C ALA A 316 18.05 7.82 -25.81
N GLN A 317 17.93 7.23 -24.63
CA GLN A 317 17.02 7.67 -23.58
C GLN A 317 17.84 7.91 -22.30
N THR A 318 17.52 8.97 -21.56
CA THR A 318 18.23 9.29 -20.33
C THR A 318 17.76 8.42 -19.15
N ARG A 319 18.51 8.47 -18.05
CA ARG A 319 18.00 7.99 -16.77
C ARG A 319 16.97 9.00 -16.22
N PRO A 320 16.02 8.57 -15.38
CA PRO A 320 15.06 9.46 -14.76
C PRO A 320 15.72 10.64 -14.03
N GLY A 321 15.21 11.84 -14.28
CA GLY A 321 15.67 13.10 -13.68
C GLY A 321 16.99 13.65 -14.24
N VAL A 322 17.63 12.98 -15.20
CA VAL A 322 18.88 13.47 -15.80
C VAL A 322 18.59 14.51 -16.88
N THR A 323 19.12 15.72 -16.69
CA THR A 323 18.92 16.88 -17.57
C THR A 323 20.11 17.22 -18.47
N CYS A 324 21.15 16.37 -18.46
CA CYS A 324 22.27 16.46 -19.39
C CYS A 324 22.70 15.06 -19.84
N ALA A 325 22.91 14.88 -21.14
CA ALA A 325 23.38 13.64 -21.74
C ALA A 325 24.68 13.84 -22.52
N GLU A 326 25.52 12.80 -22.50
CA GLU A 326 26.72 12.71 -23.33
C GLU A 326 26.57 11.55 -24.30
N LEU A 327 26.75 11.83 -25.59
CA LEU A 327 26.65 10.85 -26.67
C LEU A 327 27.98 10.76 -27.41
N HIS A 328 28.39 9.54 -27.70
CA HIS A 328 29.49 9.33 -28.64
C HIS A 328 29.00 9.68 -30.05
N VAL A 329 29.76 10.53 -30.74
CA VAL A 329 29.46 10.99 -32.09
C VAL A 329 30.69 10.78 -32.97
N GLU A 330 30.48 10.29 -34.19
CA GLU A 330 31.57 10.08 -35.12
C GLU A 330 32.06 11.41 -35.72
N ALA A 331 33.37 11.52 -35.93
CA ALA A 331 34.01 12.68 -36.51
C ALA A 331 33.81 12.69 -38.03
N ARG A 332 32.65 13.17 -38.48
CA ARG A 332 32.41 13.96 -39.70
C ARG A 332 30.90 14.17 -39.86
N ASP A 333 30.54 15.36 -40.31
CA ASP A 333 29.19 15.88 -40.60
C ASP A 333 28.50 16.62 -39.43
N SER A 334 27.70 17.62 -39.83
CA SER A 334 26.76 18.35 -38.98
C SER A 334 25.77 17.37 -38.34
N ARG A 335 25.38 17.66 -37.09
CA ARG A 335 24.41 16.87 -36.34
C ARG A 335 23.43 17.78 -35.64
N CYS A 336 22.17 17.38 -35.68
CA CYS A 336 21.06 18.09 -35.07
C CYS A 336 20.35 17.18 -34.09
N TRP A 337 20.02 17.71 -32.91
CA TRP A 337 19.27 17.00 -31.90
C TRP A 337 17.98 17.71 -31.53
N VAL A 338 16.97 16.90 -31.25
CA VAL A 338 15.75 17.29 -30.54
C VAL A 338 15.64 16.38 -29.33
N VAL A 339 15.26 16.95 -28.19
CA VAL A 339 14.97 16.19 -26.98
C VAL A 339 13.48 16.33 -26.69
N ARG A 340 12.84 15.22 -26.31
CA ARG A 340 11.47 15.21 -25.79
C ARG A 340 11.47 14.59 -24.40
N ALA A 341 10.64 15.10 -23.53
CA ALA A 341 10.33 14.54 -22.23
C ALA A 341 9.21 13.50 -22.36
N GLU A 342 9.29 12.47 -21.53
CA GLU A 342 8.27 11.46 -21.33
C GLU A 342 7.99 11.35 -19.83
N ASP A 343 6.71 11.42 -19.47
CA ASP A 343 6.23 11.25 -18.10
C ASP A 343 6.24 9.78 -17.66
N LEU A 344 5.80 9.47 -16.43
CA LEU A 344 5.72 8.08 -15.96
C LEU A 344 4.64 7.25 -16.66
N ALA A 345 3.57 7.88 -17.15
CA ALA A 345 2.49 7.21 -17.87
C ALA A 345 2.86 6.87 -19.32
N GLY A 346 3.95 7.42 -19.85
CA GLY A 346 4.38 7.28 -21.23
C GLY A 346 3.83 8.35 -22.17
N ASN A 347 3.28 9.45 -21.63
CA ASN A 347 2.94 10.60 -22.45
C ASN A 347 4.22 11.36 -22.77
N SER A 348 4.47 11.59 -24.06
CA SER A 348 5.59 12.38 -24.54
C SER A 348 5.11 13.74 -25.02
N ASP A 349 5.90 14.78 -24.75
CA ASP A 349 5.64 16.09 -25.34
C ASP A 349 5.86 16.08 -26.87
N GLU A 350 5.41 17.16 -27.53
CA GLU A 350 5.54 17.33 -28.98
C GLU A 350 6.70 18.26 -29.37
N ASN A 351 7.69 18.46 -28.49
CA ASN A 351 8.77 19.42 -28.68
C ASN A 351 9.53 19.19 -29.99
N GLN A 352 9.86 20.31 -30.63
CA GLN A 352 10.60 20.39 -31.89
C GLN A 352 11.78 21.36 -31.81
N ILE A 353 12.12 21.87 -30.62
CA ILE A 353 13.28 22.76 -30.45
C ILE A 353 14.56 21.98 -30.78
N GLU A 354 15.12 22.31 -31.94
CA GLU A 354 16.31 21.71 -32.50
C GLU A 354 17.57 22.52 -32.14
N ARG A 355 18.67 21.80 -31.93
CA ARG A 355 20.01 22.38 -31.88
C ARG A 355 20.94 21.60 -32.80
N CYS A 356 21.52 22.30 -33.76
CA CYS A 356 22.54 21.76 -34.65
C CYS A 356 23.91 22.26 -34.25
N VAL A 357 24.91 21.38 -34.33
CA VAL A 357 26.31 21.74 -34.21
C VAL A 357 27.04 21.35 -35.49
N GLU A 358 27.76 22.31 -36.04
CA GLU A 358 28.69 22.13 -37.15
C GLU A 358 30.12 21.94 -36.60
N GLU A 359 31.01 21.35 -37.39
CA GLU A 359 32.42 21.17 -37.01
C GLU A 359 33.19 22.49 -37.05
#